data_AF-A9TUQ5-F1
#
_entry.id   AF-A9TUQ5-F1
#
_cell.length_a   1.000
_cell.length_b   1.000
_cell.length_c   1.000
_cell.angle_alpha   90.00
_cell.angle_beta   90.00
_cell.angle_gamma   90.00
#
_symmetry.space_group_name_H-M   'P 1'
#
loop_
_entity.id
_entity.type
_entity.pdbx_description
1 polymer ?
#
loop_
_entity_poly.entity_id
_entity_poly.type
_entity_poly.pdbx_seq_one_letter_code
_entity_poly.pdbx_strand_id
1 'polypeptide(L)'
;MKTILASETMDLPEGIKVEIKAKKIRVSGPRGVLTRDFKHLNLDLQLQEGGRKLKIDAWFGTRKTMAAIRTAISHINNLITGVTKGYRYKMRFVYAHFPINASIASSKDNIEIRNFLGEKKVRRVDMLQGVTVTRSEKVKDELVLEGNDIELVSRSCALINQKCHVKKKDIRKFLDGVYVSDKGTMDAE
;
A
#
# COMPACT_ATOMS: atom_id res chain seq x y z
N MET A 1 -2.98 -25.08 23.50
CA MET A 1 -4.40 -25.46 23.33
C MET A 1 -4.82 -25.09 21.91
N LYS A 2 -5.42 -26.03 21.16
CA LYS A 2 -5.94 -25.77 19.82
C LYS A 2 -7.43 -25.41 19.96
N THR A 3 -7.84 -24.31 19.34
CA THR A 3 -9.26 -23.94 19.31
C THR A 3 -9.91 -24.69 18.15
N ILE A 4 -11.05 -25.34 18.41
CA ILE A 4 -11.71 -26.20 17.42
C ILE A 4 -12.17 -25.38 16.21
N LEU A 5 -12.83 -24.25 16.47
CA LEU A 5 -13.27 -23.30 15.46
C LEU A 5 -13.04 -21.88 15.98
N ALA A 6 -12.36 -21.07 15.18
CA ALA A 6 -12.32 -19.62 15.34
C ALA A 6 -12.87 -19.00 14.06
N SER A 7 -13.85 -18.10 14.20
CA SER A 7 -14.55 -17.48 13.09
C SER A 7 -14.65 -15.98 13.29
N GLU A 8 -14.46 -15.21 12.23
CA GLU A 8 -14.67 -13.77 12.24
C GLU A 8 -15.43 -13.38 10.96
N THR A 9 -16.29 -12.38 11.06
CA THR A 9 -17.16 -11.94 9.96
C THR A 9 -16.90 -10.47 9.65
N MET A 10 -17.13 -10.09 8.40
CA MET A 10 -16.93 -8.74 7.90
C MET A 10 -18.06 -8.40 6.93
N ASP A 11 -18.70 -7.26 7.17
CA ASP A 11 -19.74 -6.74 6.29
C ASP A 11 -19.12 -6.10 5.03
N LEU A 12 -19.70 -6.40 3.86
CA LEU A 12 -19.25 -5.86 2.58
C LEU A 12 -20.07 -4.61 2.23
N PRO A 13 -19.43 -3.50 1.80
CA PRO A 13 -20.14 -2.31 1.37
C PRO A 13 -20.97 -2.59 0.10
N GLU A 14 -22.06 -1.82 -0.07
CA GLU A 14 -22.86 -1.88 -1.29
C GLU A 14 -22.07 -1.38 -2.51
N GLY A 15 -22.37 -1.94 -3.69
CA GLY A 15 -21.72 -1.55 -4.96
C GLY A 15 -20.36 -2.22 -5.23
N ILE A 16 -19.94 -3.18 -4.42
CA ILE A 16 -18.68 -3.92 -4.59
C ILE A 16 -18.98 -5.39 -4.86
N LYS A 17 -18.32 -5.96 -5.88
CA LYS A 17 -18.43 -7.38 -6.19
C LYS A 17 -17.18 -8.11 -5.68
N VAL A 18 -17.38 -9.04 -4.74
CA VAL A 18 -16.33 -9.92 -4.23
C VAL A 18 -16.55 -11.33 -4.77
N GLU A 19 -15.53 -11.88 -5.41
CA GLU A 19 -15.51 -13.27 -5.89
C GLU A 19 -14.40 -14.04 -5.17
N ILE A 20 -14.72 -15.23 -4.67
CA ILE A 20 -13.78 -16.12 -4.00
C ILE A 20 -13.71 -17.43 -4.78
N LYS A 21 -12.52 -17.76 -5.31
CA LYS A 21 -12.27 -19.02 -6.02
C LYS A 21 -10.96 -19.64 -5.50
N ALA A 22 -11.04 -20.81 -4.88
CA ALA A 22 -9.87 -21.53 -4.36
C ALA A 22 -8.93 -20.65 -3.50
N LYS A 23 -9.51 -19.89 -2.56
CA LYS A 23 -8.82 -18.91 -1.68
C LYS A 23 -8.14 -17.74 -2.41
N LYS A 24 -8.39 -17.56 -3.70
CA LYS A 24 -8.08 -16.32 -4.42
C LYS A 24 -9.29 -15.41 -4.35
N ILE A 25 -9.08 -14.19 -3.86
CA ILE A 25 -10.11 -13.18 -3.70
C ILE A 25 -9.93 -12.15 -4.80
N ARG A 26 -11.00 -11.89 -5.53
CA ARG A 26 -11.08 -10.85 -6.55
C ARG A 26 -12.14 -9.84 -6.11
N VAL A 27 -11.73 -8.59 -5.96
CA VAL A 27 -12.60 -7.49 -5.56
C VAL A 27 -12.72 -6.54 -6.76
N SER A 28 -13.96 -6.27 -7.18
CA SER A 28 -14.26 -5.36 -8.28
C SER A 28 -15.09 -4.19 -7.75
N GLY A 29 -14.65 -2.98 -8.07
CA GLY A 29 -15.32 -1.74 -7.69
C GLY A 29 -15.19 -0.67 -8.78
N PRO A 30 -15.63 0.57 -8.52
CA PRO A 30 -15.69 1.63 -9.51
C PRO A 30 -14.31 2.01 -10.08
N ARG A 31 -13.24 1.95 -9.27
CA ARG A 31 -11.88 2.34 -9.69
C ARG A 31 -11.11 1.22 -10.40
N GLY A 32 -11.66 0.00 -10.44
CA GLY A 32 -11.04 -1.15 -11.08
C GLY A 32 -11.17 -2.43 -10.28
N VAL A 33 -10.25 -3.37 -10.56
CA VAL A 33 -10.30 -4.74 -10.05
C VAL A 33 -8.96 -5.08 -9.41
N LEU A 34 -8.99 -5.56 -8.17
CA LEU A 34 -7.82 -6.07 -7.46
C LEU A 34 -7.98 -7.56 -7.16
N THR A 35 -6.88 -8.30 -7.22
CA THR A 35 -6.86 -9.74 -6.95
C THR A 35 -5.76 -10.07 -5.98
N ARG A 36 -6.05 -10.94 -5.00
CA ARG A 36 -5.08 -11.39 -4.00
C ARG A 36 -5.22 -12.87 -3.69
N ASP A 37 -4.08 -13.53 -3.50
CA ASP A 37 -4.00 -14.97 -3.22
C ASP A 37 -3.74 -15.23 -1.72
N PHE A 38 -4.64 -16.00 -1.09
CA PHE A 38 -4.52 -16.42 0.31
C PHE A 38 -4.28 -17.93 0.47
N LYS A 39 -3.86 -18.65 -0.58
CA LYS A 39 -3.61 -20.11 -0.53
C LYS A 39 -2.57 -20.54 0.52
N HIS A 40 -1.63 -19.66 0.84
CA HIS A 40 -0.61 -19.90 1.86
C HIS A 40 -1.19 -19.95 3.29
N LEU A 41 -2.41 -19.43 3.49
CA LEU A 41 -3.10 -19.48 4.78
C LEU A 41 -4.06 -20.66 4.80
N ASN A 42 -4.00 -21.43 5.89
CA ASN A 42 -4.98 -22.49 6.14
C ASN A 42 -6.26 -21.92 6.77
N LEU A 43 -6.97 -21.10 6.00
CA LEU A 43 -8.25 -20.49 6.36
C LEU A 43 -9.33 -20.94 5.37
N ASP A 44 -10.57 -21.06 5.82
CA ASP A 44 -11.74 -21.21 4.98
C ASP A 44 -12.42 -19.85 4.80
N LEU A 45 -12.82 -19.54 3.57
CA LEU A 45 -13.30 -18.22 3.15
C LEU A 45 -14.65 -18.43 2.47
N GLN A 46 -15.71 -17.94 3.10
CA GLN A 46 -17.08 -18.15 2.62
C GLN A 46 -17.82 -16.82 2.50
N LEU A 47 -18.53 -16.64 1.38
CA LEU A 47 -19.50 -15.56 1.23
C LEU A 47 -20.85 -16.04 1.77
N GLN A 48 -21.37 -15.34 2.77
CA GLN A 48 -22.66 -15.58 3.39
C GLN A 48 -23.67 -14.50 3.00
N GLU A 49 -24.95 -14.77 3.29
CA GLU A 49 -26.06 -13.83 3.06
C GLU A 49 -26.11 -13.29 1.61
N GLY A 50 -25.93 -14.16 0.62
CA GLY A 50 -25.97 -13.78 -0.80
C GLY A 50 -24.82 -12.87 -1.25
N GLY A 51 -23.72 -12.82 -0.48
CA GLY A 51 -22.54 -12.00 -0.81
C GLY A 51 -22.45 -10.68 -0.06
N ARG A 52 -23.28 -10.46 0.98
CA ARG A 52 -23.22 -9.28 1.84
C ARG A 52 -22.24 -9.42 3.01
N LYS A 53 -21.98 -10.65 3.45
CA LYS A 53 -21.04 -10.92 4.54
C LYS A 53 -19.94 -11.86 4.09
N LEU A 54 -18.71 -11.53 4.47
CA LEU A 54 -17.58 -12.43 4.36
C LEU A 54 -17.33 -13.08 5.71
N LYS A 55 -17.37 -14.42 5.75
CA LYS A 55 -16.98 -15.21 6.91
C LYS A 55 -15.63 -15.88 6.65
N ILE A 56 -14.73 -15.76 7.62
CA ILE A 56 -13.42 -16.42 7.60
C ILE A 56 -13.32 -17.34 8.80
N ASP A 57 -13.10 -18.63 8.54
CA ASP A 57 -13.04 -19.68 9.55
C ASP A 57 -11.62 -20.30 9.60
N ALA A 58 -11.15 -20.59 10.81
CA ALA A 58 -9.96 -21.41 11.05
C ALA A 58 -10.34 -22.62 11.91
N TRP A 59 -10.23 -23.81 11.32
CA TRP A 59 -10.44 -25.08 12.00
C TRP A 59 -9.18 -25.57 12.68
N PHE A 60 -9.32 -26.09 13.90
CA PHE A 60 -8.21 -26.63 14.72
C PHE A 60 -7.01 -25.67 14.83
N GLY A 61 -7.33 -24.38 14.94
CA GLY A 61 -6.36 -23.30 14.88
C GLY A 61 -5.40 -23.28 16.06
N THR A 62 -4.12 -23.08 15.77
CA THR A 62 -3.14 -22.62 16.77
C THR A 62 -3.26 -21.10 16.95
N ARG A 63 -2.64 -20.54 18.00
CA ARG A 63 -2.63 -19.08 18.23
C ARG A 63 -2.16 -18.30 16.99
N LYS A 64 -1.20 -18.84 16.23
CA LYS A 64 -0.69 -18.21 15.00
C LYS A 64 -1.71 -18.21 13.86
N THR A 65 -2.42 -19.32 13.65
CA THR A 65 -3.42 -19.41 12.57
C THR A 65 -4.67 -18.59 12.88
N MET A 66 -5.07 -18.50 14.17
CA MET A 66 -6.17 -17.62 14.58
C MET A 66 -5.87 -16.15 14.31
N ALA A 67 -4.62 -15.70 14.57
CA ALA A 67 -4.21 -14.32 14.26
C ALA A 67 -4.28 -14.00 12.75
N ALA A 68 -4.08 -15.00 11.89
CA ALA A 68 -4.14 -14.83 10.44
C ALA A 68 -5.55 -14.50 9.92
N ILE A 69 -6.62 -14.84 10.68
CA ILE A 69 -8.00 -14.47 10.33
C ILE A 69 -8.12 -12.94 10.21
N ARG A 70 -7.72 -12.22 11.25
CA ARG A 70 -7.77 -10.76 11.27
C ARG A 70 -6.86 -10.12 10.23
N THR A 71 -5.71 -10.75 9.93
CA THR A 71 -4.83 -10.31 8.84
C THR A 71 -5.52 -10.43 7.48
N ALA A 72 -6.21 -11.53 7.21
CA ALA A 72 -6.97 -11.71 5.97
C ALA A 72 -8.10 -10.68 5.85
N ILE A 73 -8.88 -10.46 6.90
CA ILE A 73 -9.92 -9.42 6.96
C ILE A 73 -9.33 -8.05 6.64
N SER A 74 -8.21 -7.70 7.27
CA SER A 74 -7.54 -6.41 7.07
C SER A 74 -7.08 -6.21 5.63
N HIS A 75 -6.50 -7.24 5.01
CA HIS A 75 -6.12 -7.17 3.60
C HIS A 75 -7.33 -7.00 2.69
N ILE A 76 -8.44 -7.69 2.94
CA ILE A 76 -9.65 -7.58 2.11
C ILE A 76 -10.28 -6.19 2.27
N ASN A 77 -10.34 -5.65 3.48
CA ASN A 77 -10.77 -4.27 3.72
C ASN A 77 -9.92 -3.24 2.96
N ASN A 78 -8.61 -3.48 2.88
CA ASN A 78 -7.72 -2.63 2.10
C ASN A 78 -8.00 -2.74 0.58
N LEU A 79 -8.26 -3.94 0.06
CA LEU A 79 -8.66 -4.11 -1.34
C LEU A 79 -9.96 -3.37 -1.65
N ILE A 80 -10.96 -3.50 -0.76
CA ILE A 80 -12.26 -2.82 -0.84
C ILE A 80 -12.08 -1.30 -0.86
N THR A 81 -11.32 -0.76 0.10
CA THR A 81 -11.03 0.68 0.17
C THR A 81 -10.25 1.15 -1.07
N GLY A 82 -9.34 0.33 -1.57
CA GLY A 82 -8.55 0.58 -2.77
C GLY A 82 -9.39 0.71 -4.04
N VAL A 83 -10.35 -0.20 -4.26
CA VAL A 83 -11.21 -0.15 -5.46
C VAL A 83 -12.34 0.89 -5.37
N THR A 84 -12.65 1.37 -4.16
CA THR A 84 -13.69 2.39 -3.94
C THR A 84 -13.12 3.79 -3.92
N LYS A 85 -12.15 4.05 -3.03
CA LYS A 85 -11.59 5.38 -2.76
C LYS A 85 -10.17 5.57 -3.28
N GLY A 86 -9.42 4.49 -3.47
CA GLY A 86 -7.99 4.55 -3.81
C GLY A 86 -7.13 5.11 -2.66
N TYR A 87 -5.82 4.96 -2.79
CA TYR A 87 -4.84 5.40 -1.78
C TYR A 87 -3.95 6.52 -2.30
N ARG A 88 -3.72 7.51 -1.43
CA ARG A 88 -2.84 8.64 -1.67
C ARG A 88 -1.83 8.78 -0.53
N TYR A 89 -0.56 8.67 -0.86
CA TYR A 89 0.55 8.86 0.08
C TYR A 89 1.29 10.13 -0.32
N LYS A 90 1.48 11.05 0.61
CA LYS A 90 2.30 12.25 0.39
C LYS A 90 3.67 12.01 0.98
N MET A 91 4.71 12.33 0.22
CA MET A 91 6.10 12.28 0.67
C MET A 91 6.73 13.65 0.57
N ARG A 92 7.52 14.05 1.56
CA ARG A 92 8.22 15.33 1.59
C ARG A 92 9.72 15.16 1.50
N PHE A 93 10.37 16.06 0.77
CA PHE A 93 11.82 16.17 0.77
C PHE A 93 12.28 16.97 1.99
N VAL A 94 13.25 16.42 2.70
CA VAL A 94 13.92 17.07 3.81
C VAL A 94 15.38 17.21 3.41
N TYR A 95 15.90 18.42 3.48
CA TYR A 95 17.31 18.72 3.21
C TYR A 95 17.77 19.94 4.01
N ALA A 96 19.06 20.00 4.31
CA ALA A 96 19.63 21.14 5.04
C ALA A 96 20.28 22.17 4.10
N HIS A 97 21.18 21.71 3.21
CA HIS A 97 22.01 22.61 2.40
C HIS A 97 21.86 22.36 0.90
N PHE A 98 21.92 21.09 0.46
CA PHE A 98 21.79 20.73 -0.94
C PHE A 98 20.33 20.43 -1.28
N PRO A 99 19.66 21.25 -2.12
CA PRO A 99 18.27 20.99 -2.50
C PRO A 99 18.17 19.71 -3.34
N ILE A 100 17.22 18.86 -2.97
CA ILE A 100 16.97 17.58 -3.65
C ILE A 100 16.12 17.84 -4.89
N ASN A 101 16.61 17.41 -6.05
CA ASN A 101 15.89 17.56 -7.32
C ASN A 101 15.21 16.24 -7.69
N ALA A 102 13.88 16.26 -7.81
CA ALA A 102 13.09 15.14 -8.29
C ALA A 102 12.56 15.43 -9.70
N SER A 103 12.94 14.60 -10.66
CA SER A 103 12.41 14.60 -12.02
C SER A 103 11.54 13.36 -12.22
N ILE A 104 10.30 13.56 -12.67
CA ILE A 104 9.35 12.48 -12.92
C ILE A 104 9.31 12.28 -14.44
N ALA A 105 9.39 11.02 -14.89
CA ALA A 105 9.26 10.70 -16.31
C ALA A 105 7.85 11.04 -16.82
N SER A 106 7.69 11.33 -18.12
CA SER A 106 6.38 11.66 -18.70
C SER A 106 5.32 10.56 -18.50
N SER A 107 5.74 9.30 -18.37
CA SER A 107 4.84 8.17 -18.07
C SER A 107 4.38 8.10 -16.62
N LYS A 108 4.94 8.91 -15.70
CA LYS A 108 4.66 8.91 -14.25
C LYS A 108 4.99 7.62 -13.50
N ASP A 109 5.62 6.66 -14.17
CA ASP A 109 5.99 5.36 -13.60
C ASP A 109 7.38 5.37 -12.97
N ASN A 110 8.23 6.35 -13.28
CA ASN A 110 9.61 6.40 -12.79
C ASN A 110 9.95 7.77 -12.22
N ILE A 111 10.75 7.79 -11.16
CA ILE A 111 11.30 9.00 -10.55
C ILE A 111 12.83 8.96 -10.52
N GLU A 112 13.44 10.06 -10.95
CA GLU A 112 14.87 10.30 -10.83
C GLU A 112 15.14 11.34 -9.74
N ILE A 113 15.93 10.94 -8.74
CA ILE A 113 16.36 11.82 -7.66
C ILE A 113 17.82 12.20 -7.90
N ARG A 114 18.08 13.51 -7.97
CA ARG A 114 19.37 14.13 -8.26
C ARG A 114 19.78 15.06 -7.13
N ASN A 115 21.08 15.33 -7.02
CA ASN A 115 21.65 16.25 -6.03
C ASN A 115 21.38 15.87 -4.56
N PHE A 116 21.06 14.61 -4.28
CA PHE A 116 20.88 14.13 -2.92
C PHE A 116 22.21 14.23 -2.17
N LEU A 117 22.26 15.00 -1.08
CA LEU A 117 23.47 15.25 -0.29
C LEU A 117 24.66 15.83 -1.10
N GLY A 118 24.39 16.48 -2.24
CA GLY A 118 25.40 17.00 -3.15
C GLY A 118 26.04 15.95 -4.07
N GLU A 119 25.49 14.72 -4.13
CA GLU A 119 25.99 13.67 -5.01
C GLU A 119 25.67 13.96 -6.49
N LYS A 120 26.65 13.67 -7.37
CA LYS A 120 26.45 13.69 -8.84
C LYS A 120 25.68 12.47 -9.36
N LYS A 121 25.52 11.42 -8.54
CA LYS A 121 24.85 10.18 -8.92
C LYS A 121 23.34 10.39 -9.01
N VAL A 122 22.75 9.96 -10.12
CA VAL A 122 21.29 9.92 -10.29
C VAL A 122 20.74 8.64 -9.65
N ARG A 123 19.77 8.79 -8.75
CA ARG A 123 19.09 7.66 -8.09
C ARG A 123 17.73 7.47 -8.76
N ARG A 124 17.63 6.44 -9.61
CA ARG A 124 16.38 6.06 -10.29
C ARG A 124 15.57 5.09 -9.44
N VAL A 125 14.27 5.31 -9.38
CA VAL A 125 13.31 4.42 -8.72
C VAL A 125 12.12 4.22 -9.65
N ASP A 126 11.90 2.96 -10.01
CA ASP A 126 10.75 2.56 -10.82
C ASP A 126 9.58 2.22 -9.89
N MET A 127 8.40 2.73 -10.21
CA MET A 127 7.18 2.46 -9.46
C MET A 127 6.63 1.08 -9.78
N LEU A 128 5.87 0.54 -8.84
CA LEU A 128 5.15 -0.70 -9.06
C LEU A 128 3.93 -0.46 -9.95
N GLN A 129 3.47 -1.53 -10.60
CA GLN A 129 2.37 -1.47 -11.54
C GLN A 129 1.11 -0.84 -10.92
N GLY A 130 0.52 0.12 -11.62
CA GLY A 130 -0.70 0.80 -11.19
C GLY A 130 -0.49 1.85 -10.11
N VAL A 131 0.77 2.22 -9.82
CA VAL A 131 1.12 3.34 -8.93
C VAL A 131 1.71 4.46 -9.77
N THR A 132 1.12 5.65 -9.67
CA THR A 132 1.60 6.85 -10.34
C THR A 132 2.23 7.81 -9.35
N VAL A 133 3.31 8.47 -9.77
CA VAL A 133 3.96 9.55 -8.99
C VAL A 133 3.70 10.89 -9.65
N THR A 134 3.29 11.87 -8.87
CA THR A 134 3.15 13.26 -9.30
C THR A 134 3.85 14.19 -8.30
N ARG A 135 4.22 15.39 -8.77
CA ARG A 135 4.70 16.45 -7.88
C ARG A 135 3.50 17.28 -7.43
N SER A 136 3.43 17.58 -6.14
CA SER A 136 2.37 18.43 -5.59
C SER A 136 2.50 19.85 -6.16
N GLU A 137 1.41 20.41 -6.68
CA GLU A 137 1.37 21.80 -7.16
C GLU A 137 1.18 22.79 -6.00
N LYS A 138 0.47 22.36 -4.95
CA LYS A 138 0.09 23.20 -3.81
C LYS A 138 1.23 23.39 -2.82
N VAL A 139 2.08 22.38 -2.67
CA VAL A 139 3.13 22.34 -1.66
C VAL A 139 4.46 22.09 -2.34
N LYS A 140 5.41 23.00 -2.12
CA LYS A 140 6.78 22.83 -2.60
C LYS A 140 7.42 21.60 -1.93
N ASP A 141 8.25 20.90 -2.69
CA ASP A 141 9.08 19.79 -2.21
C ASP A 141 8.27 18.60 -1.66
N GLU A 142 7.12 18.35 -2.27
CA GLU A 142 6.22 17.24 -1.97
C GLU A 142 5.93 16.39 -3.22
N LEU A 143 5.98 15.07 -3.04
CA LEU A 143 5.56 14.06 -4.00
C LEU A 143 4.24 13.44 -3.54
N VAL A 144 3.38 13.14 -4.49
CA VAL A 144 2.13 12.44 -4.24
C VAL A 144 2.20 11.11 -5.00
N LEU A 145 2.07 10.01 -4.26
CA LEU A 145 1.97 8.66 -4.80
C LEU A 145 0.54 8.18 -4.70
N GLU A 146 0.05 7.68 -5.82
CA GLU A 146 -1.36 7.41 -6.04
C GLU A 146 -1.53 6.01 -6.64
N GLY A 147 -2.47 5.23 -6.12
CA GLY A 147 -2.76 3.91 -6.66
C GLY A 147 -3.91 3.21 -5.92
N ASN A 148 -4.39 2.11 -6.49
CA ASN A 148 -5.50 1.35 -5.92
C ASN A 148 -5.05 0.33 -4.86
N ASP A 149 -3.85 -0.27 -5.00
CA ASP A 149 -3.34 -1.25 -4.04
C ASP A 149 -2.40 -0.59 -3.01
N ILE A 150 -2.79 -0.61 -1.73
CA ILE A 150 -2.02 -0.02 -0.63
C ILE A 150 -0.61 -0.62 -0.52
N GLU A 151 -0.42 -1.89 -0.83
CA GLU A 151 0.88 -2.55 -0.68
C GLU A 151 1.84 -2.12 -1.76
N LEU A 152 1.34 -1.95 -2.99
CA LEU A 152 2.15 -1.46 -4.10
C LEU A 152 2.48 0.03 -3.90
N VAL A 153 1.52 0.85 -3.46
CA VAL A 153 1.75 2.27 -3.16
C VAL A 153 2.77 2.42 -2.03
N SER A 154 2.55 1.73 -0.91
CA SER A 154 3.44 1.79 0.26
C SER A 154 4.84 1.27 -0.05
N ARG A 155 4.96 0.18 -0.82
CA ARG A 155 6.26 -0.36 -1.23
C ARG A 155 6.99 0.58 -2.17
N SER A 156 6.28 1.25 -3.08
CA SER A 156 6.87 2.27 -3.96
C SER A 156 7.42 3.45 -3.15
N CYS A 157 6.68 3.94 -2.14
CA CYS A 157 7.20 4.94 -1.19
C CYS A 157 8.45 4.43 -0.44
N ALA A 158 8.44 3.17 0.00
CA ALA A 158 9.57 2.58 0.72
C ALA A 158 10.82 2.47 -0.16
N LEU A 159 10.67 2.13 -1.45
CA LEU A 159 11.79 2.09 -2.40
C LEU A 159 12.42 3.47 -2.57
N ILE A 160 11.63 4.54 -2.66
CA ILE A 160 12.12 5.92 -2.70
C ILE A 160 12.92 6.24 -1.43
N ASN A 161 12.35 5.96 -0.26
CA ASN A 161 13.01 6.24 1.02
C ASN A 161 14.33 5.48 1.18
N GLN A 162 14.35 4.17 0.90
CA GLN A 162 15.56 3.35 0.98
C GLN A 162 16.63 3.81 0.00
N LYS A 163 16.23 4.22 -1.20
CA LYS A 163 17.14 4.79 -2.19
C LYS A 163 17.67 6.14 -1.76
N CYS A 164 16.99 6.90 -0.90
CA CYS A 164 17.45 8.17 -0.35
C CYS A 164 17.99 8.06 1.08
N HIS A 165 18.41 6.87 1.52
CA HIS A 165 19.00 6.70 2.84
C HIS A 165 20.46 7.17 2.85
N VAL A 166 20.82 7.98 3.85
CA VAL A 166 22.21 8.43 4.09
C VAL A 166 23.05 7.26 4.59
N LYS A 167 24.25 7.06 4.03
CA LYS A 167 25.17 6.00 4.45
C LYS A 167 26.50 6.60 4.90
N LYS A 168 27.20 5.92 5.82
CA LYS A 168 28.55 6.30 6.31
C LYS A 168 28.61 7.70 6.95
N LYS A 169 27.48 8.20 7.50
CA LYS A 169 27.38 9.44 8.28
C LYS A 169 26.42 9.22 9.46
N ASP A 170 26.47 10.09 10.46
CA ASP A 170 25.52 10.05 11.59
C ASP A 170 24.12 10.50 11.13
N ILE A 171 23.18 9.55 11.10
CA ILE A 171 21.79 9.77 10.69
C ILE A 171 21.01 10.70 11.60
N ARG A 172 21.50 10.98 12.82
CA ARG A 172 20.86 11.92 13.75
C ARG A 172 21.19 13.38 13.41
N LYS A 173 22.29 13.60 12.67
CA LYS A 173 22.72 14.93 12.21
C LYS A 173 22.34 15.17 10.75
N PHE A 174 22.47 14.14 9.91
CA PHE A 174 22.11 14.20 8.49
C PHE A 174 20.73 13.57 8.29
N LEU A 175 19.70 14.39 8.46
CA LEU A 175 18.30 13.99 8.32
C LEU A 175 17.79 14.06 6.87
N ASP A 176 18.65 14.46 5.92
CA ASP A 176 18.32 14.60 4.51
C ASP A 176 17.73 13.30 3.94
N GLY A 177 16.57 13.41 3.28
CA GLY A 177 15.83 12.24 2.82
C GLY A 177 14.47 12.57 2.22
N VAL A 178 13.75 11.53 1.84
CA VAL A 178 12.38 11.62 1.34
C VAL A 178 11.51 10.74 2.22
N TYR A 179 10.57 11.33 2.94
CA TYR A 179 9.79 10.64 3.97
C TYR A 179 8.29 10.75 3.69
N VAL A 180 7.53 9.72 4.06
CA VAL A 180 6.07 9.76 4.00
C VAL A 180 5.57 10.72 5.09
N SER A 181 4.91 11.79 4.69
CA SER A 181 4.34 12.80 5.59
C SER A 181 2.88 12.52 5.94
N ASP A 182 2.12 11.98 5.00
CA ASP A 182 0.68 11.76 5.14
C ASP A 182 0.26 10.48 4.39
N LYS A 183 -0.73 9.78 4.95
CA LYS A 183 -1.29 8.54 4.41
C LYS A 183 -2.80 8.63 4.49
N GLY A 184 -3.48 8.60 3.34
CA GLY A 184 -4.92 8.67 3.29
C GLY A 184 -5.52 8.04 2.04
N THR A 185 -6.83 8.20 1.89
CA THR A 185 -7.55 7.87 0.66
C THR A 185 -7.60 9.07 -0.28
N MET A 186 -7.82 8.85 -1.57
CA MET A 186 -7.86 9.96 -2.54
C MET A 186 -9.12 10.80 -2.40
N ASP A 187 -10.25 10.15 -2.08
CA ASP A 187 -11.58 10.75 -1.99
C ASP A 187 -11.96 11.14 -0.55
N ALA A 188 -10.97 11.45 0.30
CA ALA A 188 -11.24 12.03 1.61
C ALA A 188 -11.54 13.53 1.46
N GLU A 189 -12.81 13.84 1.18
CA GLU A 189 -13.52 15.02 1.71
C GLU A 189 -14.42 14.57 2.86
#